data_AF-A0A2P5CBB2-F1
#
_entry.id   AF-A0A2P5CBB2-F1
#
_cell.length_a   1.000
_cell.length_b   1.000
_cell.length_c   1.000
_cell.angle_alpha   90.00
_cell.angle_beta   90.00
_cell.angle_gamma   90.00
#
_symmetry.space_group_name_H-M   'P 1'
#
loop_
_entity.id
_entity.type
_entity.pdbx_description
1 polymer ?
#
loop_
_entity_poly.entity_id
_entity_poly.type
_entity_poly.pdbx_seq_one_letter_code
_entity_poly.pdbx_strand_id
1 'polypeptide(L)'
;MKTHNSALIKILVFSYLSVLCVSQGFDFFYFVQQWPGSLCDTTRSCCYPTKGKPPVDFGIHGLWPTFNNASYPSNCNDNNPYDQSRGLLENEWSTLACPRNNGTKF
;
A
#
# COMPACT_ATOMS: atom_id res chain seq x y z
N MET A 1 6.54 53.89 2.67
CA MET A 1 6.78 52.77 1.73
C MET A 1 7.80 51.78 2.29
N LYS A 2 7.42 50.86 3.19
CA LYS A 2 8.27 49.72 3.63
C LYS A 2 7.50 48.42 3.93
N THR A 3 6.17 48.45 3.83
CA THR A 3 5.27 47.37 4.25
C THR A 3 4.95 46.36 3.14
N HIS A 4 4.95 46.77 1.86
CA HIS A 4 4.61 45.89 0.73
C HIS A 4 5.60 44.73 0.54
N ASN A 5 6.92 45.00 0.59
CA ASN A 5 7.92 43.94 0.40
C ASN A 5 7.93 42.92 1.54
N SER A 6 7.66 43.36 2.79
CA SER A 6 7.57 42.45 3.94
C SER A 6 6.33 41.57 3.87
N ALA A 7 5.19 42.12 3.43
CA ALA A 7 3.97 41.34 3.24
C ALA A 7 4.14 40.27 2.15
N LEU A 8 4.76 40.61 1.02
CA LEU A 8 5.02 39.67 -0.08
C LEU A 8 5.93 38.52 0.34
N ILE A 9 7.01 38.80 1.07
CA ILE A 9 7.91 37.76 1.59
C ILE A 9 7.17 36.83 2.55
N LYS A 10 6.32 37.36 3.44
CA LYS A 10 5.52 36.55 4.36
C LYS A 10 4.51 35.66 3.62
N ILE A 11 3.87 36.18 2.57
CA ILE A 11 2.93 35.39 1.74
C ILE A 11 3.67 34.27 1.01
N LEU A 12 4.85 34.56 0.45
CA LEU A 12 5.69 33.55 -0.21
C LEU A 12 6.10 32.43 0.76
N VAL A 13 6.60 32.79 1.94
CA VAL A 13 6.97 31.80 2.98
C VAL A 13 5.76 30.97 3.40
N PHE A 14 4.61 31.61 3.66
CA PHE A 14 3.39 30.91 4.06
C PHE A 14 2.88 29.96 2.95
N SER A 15 2.95 30.40 1.69
CA SER A 15 2.57 29.58 0.53
C SER A 15 3.48 28.36 0.39
N TYR A 16 4.79 28.52 0.60
CA TYR A 16 5.76 27.42 0.54
C TYR A 16 5.54 26.41 1.69
N LEU A 17 5.25 26.89 2.90
CA LEU A 17 4.93 26.02 4.04
C LEU A 17 3.62 25.26 3.83
N SER A 18 2.62 25.86 3.17
CA SER A 18 1.33 25.22 2.93
C SER A 18 1.41 24.01 1.99
N VAL A 19 2.37 24.00 1.06
CA VAL A 19 2.61 22.88 0.13
C VAL A 19 3.09 21.63 0.87
N LEU A 20 3.82 21.78 1.99
CA LEU A 20 4.30 20.66 2.79
C LEU A 20 3.17 19.92 3.54
N CYS A 21 2.00 20.54 3.71
CA CYS A 21 0.86 19.94 4.39
C CYS A 21 -0.06 19.10 3.48
N VAL A 22 0.21 19.03 2.17
CA VAL A 22 -0.68 18.36 1.19
C VAL A 22 -0.32 16.88 0.96
N SER A 23 0.62 16.32 1.73
CA SER A 23 0.84 14.86 1.71
C SER A 23 -0.34 14.16 2.38
N GLN A 24 -0.94 13.18 1.70
CA GLN A 24 -1.80 12.18 2.34
C GLN A 24 -0.91 11.36 3.28
N GLY A 25 -0.78 11.85 4.52
CA GLY A 25 0.17 11.32 5.48
C GLY A 25 -0.24 9.95 6.03
N PHE A 26 0.75 9.25 6.57
CA PHE A 26 0.63 8.12 7.48
C PHE A 26 1.85 8.18 8.41
N ASP A 27 1.80 7.49 9.55
CA ASP A 27 2.86 7.58 10.57
C ASP A 27 3.91 6.47 10.41
N PHE A 28 3.47 5.25 10.10
CA PHE A 28 4.35 4.08 9.92
C PHE A 28 3.72 3.04 8.97
N PHE A 29 4.47 1.98 8.67
CA PHE A 29 3.99 0.84 7.90
C PHE A 29 3.89 -0.42 8.75
N TYR A 30 2.80 -1.16 8.58
CA TYR A 30 2.81 -2.59 8.87
C TYR A 30 3.30 -3.36 7.64
N PHE A 31 4.39 -4.10 7.80
CA PHE A 31 4.79 -5.15 6.85
C PHE A 31 4.22 -6.48 7.32
N VAL A 32 3.18 -6.95 6.63
CA VAL A 32 2.40 -8.12 7.05
C VAL A 32 2.75 -9.31 6.16
N GLN A 33 3.12 -10.41 6.80
CA GLN A 33 3.41 -11.69 6.17
C GLN A 33 2.37 -12.73 6.59
N GLN A 34 2.07 -13.68 5.72
CA GLN A 34 1.12 -14.76 5.92
C GLN A 34 1.78 -16.13 5.77
N TRP A 35 1.36 -17.10 6.57
CA TRP A 35 1.78 -18.49 6.45
C TRP A 35 0.78 -19.28 5.60
N PRO A 36 1.15 -19.75 4.38
CA PRO A 36 0.24 -20.45 3.48
C PRO A 36 -0.42 -21.69 4.09
N GLY A 37 0.32 -22.42 4.93
CA GLY A 37 -0.18 -23.62 5.59
C GLY A 37 -1.39 -23.33 6.48
N SER A 38 -1.30 -22.30 7.31
CA SER A 38 -2.40 -21.91 8.21
C SER A 38 -3.59 -21.30 7.48
N LEU A 39 -3.37 -20.66 6.33
CA LEU A 39 -4.46 -20.11 5.54
C LEU A 39 -5.26 -21.21 4.82
N CYS A 40 -4.55 -22.20 4.26
CA CYS A 40 -5.16 -23.25 3.46
C CYS A 40 -5.65 -24.47 4.26
N ASP A 41 -5.30 -24.57 5.54
CA ASP A 41 -5.80 -25.59 6.47
C ASP A 41 -7.02 -25.09 7.26
N THR A 42 -7.96 -24.44 6.57
CA THR A 42 -9.21 -23.94 7.15
C THR A 42 -10.42 -24.48 6.38
N THR A 43 -11.63 -24.18 6.83
CA THR A 43 -12.86 -24.52 6.08
C THR A 43 -13.07 -23.65 4.83
N ARG A 44 -12.27 -22.60 4.65
CA ARG A 44 -12.34 -21.72 3.47
C ARG A 44 -11.58 -22.34 2.32
N SER A 45 -12.09 -22.15 1.10
CA SER A 45 -11.38 -22.57 -0.10
C SER A 45 -10.05 -21.83 -0.25
N CYS A 46 -8.99 -22.58 -0.57
CA CYS A 46 -7.68 -22.04 -0.94
C CYS A 46 -7.29 -22.58 -2.32
N CYS A 47 -6.78 -21.69 -3.17
CA CYS A 47 -6.35 -22.03 -4.52
C CYS A 47 -4.90 -21.63 -4.71
N TYR A 48 -4.07 -22.57 -5.15
CA TYR A 48 -2.69 -22.23 -5.49
C TYR A 48 -2.61 -21.36 -6.74
N PRO A 49 -1.63 -20.44 -6.83
CA PRO A 49 -1.40 -19.60 -8.00
C PRO A 49 -1.28 -20.39 -9.31
N THR A 50 -1.45 -19.71 -10.45
CA THR A 50 -1.26 -20.31 -11.78
C THR A 50 0.12 -20.96 -11.97
N LYS A 51 1.15 -20.47 -11.28
CA LYS A 51 2.50 -21.05 -11.29
C LYS A 51 2.67 -22.34 -10.46
N GLY A 52 1.72 -22.66 -9.59
CA GLY A 52 1.73 -23.86 -8.76
C GLY A 52 1.74 -23.55 -7.27
N LYS A 53 2.04 -24.58 -6.46
CA LYS A 53 2.09 -24.48 -5.00
C LYS A 53 3.25 -23.55 -4.60
N PRO A 54 3.02 -22.54 -3.74
CA PRO A 54 4.09 -21.66 -3.28
C PRO A 54 5.08 -22.41 -2.36
N PRO A 55 6.27 -21.85 -2.12
CA PRO A 55 7.22 -22.37 -1.13
C PRO A 55 6.59 -22.51 0.26
N VAL A 56 7.15 -23.40 1.08
CA VAL A 56 6.78 -23.57 2.50
C VAL A 56 7.50 -22.51 3.32
N ASP A 57 7.15 -21.25 3.04
CA ASP A 57 7.72 -20.07 3.66
C ASP A 57 6.63 -19.01 3.87
N PHE A 58 6.94 -17.95 4.62
CA PHE A 58 6.08 -16.78 4.72
C PHE A 58 5.98 -16.06 3.38
N GLY A 59 4.75 -15.79 2.94
CA GLY A 59 4.46 -14.93 1.80
C GLY A 59 4.05 -13.53 2.26
N ILE A 60 4.28 -12.52 1.44
CA ILE A 60 3.82 -11.16 1.71
C ILE A 60 2.29 -11.13 1.59
N HIS A 61 1.62 -10.55 2.59
CA HIS A 61 0.19 -10.24 2.52
C HIS A 61 0.00 -8.78 2.10
N GLY A 62 0.72 -7.85 2.74
CA GLY A 62 0.55 -6.43 2.49
C GLY A 62 1.61 -5.54 3.15
N LEU A 63 1.79 -4.36 2.57
CA LEU A 63 2.47 -3.22 3.20
C LEU A 63 1.43 -2.13 3.42
N TRP A 64 1.07 -1.86 4.67
CA TRP A 64 -0.08 -1.02 5.01
C TRP A 64 0.36 0.26 5.71
N PRO A 65 0.12 1.44 5.12
CA PRO A 65 0.28 2.72 5.81
C PRO A 65 -0.66 2.77 7.02
N THR A 66 -0.22 3.32 8.14
CA THR A 66 -1.00 3.33 9.39
C THR A 66 -0.70 4.57 10.21
N PHE A 67 -1.69 5.02 10.98
CA PHE A 67 -1.58 6.12 11.93
C PHE A 67 -1.37 5.60 13.36
N ASN A 68 -0.75 6.40 14.23
CA ASN A 68 -0.53 6.10 15.64
C ASN A 68 -1.83 5.94 16.44
N ASN A 69 -2.96 6.46 15.94
CA ASN A 69 -4.29 6.27 16.52
C ASN A 69 -4.95 4.94 16.11
N ALA A 70 -4.20 4.02 15.51
CA ALA A 70 -4.63 2.71 15.00
C ALA A 70 -5.61 2.73 13.80
N SER A 71 -5.92 3.90 13.25
CA SER A 71 -6.60 3.99 11.94
C SER A 71 -5.59 3.91 10.80
N TYR A 72 -6.07 3.73 9.56
CA TYR A 72 -5.21 3.66 8.38
C TYR A 72 -5.89 4.35 7.19
N PRO A 73 -5.12 5.01 6.30
CA PRO A 73 -5.65 5.49 5.04
C PRO A 73 -5.81 4.31 4.06
N SER A 74 -6.85 4.36 3.23
CA SER A 74 -7.11 3.38 2.16
C SER A 74 -7.70 4.08 0.95
N ASN A 75 -7.51 3.52 -0.25
CA ASN A 75 -8.04 4.04 -1.53
C ASN A 75 -7.73 5.52 -1.75
N CYS A 76 -6.47 5.91 -1.55
CA CYS A 76 -6.10 7.31 -1.41
C CYS A 76 -6.07 8.09 -2.74
N ASN A 77 -5.96 7.39 -3.88
CA ASN A 77 -5.92 8.01 -5.20
C ASN A 77 -6.51 7.10 -6.29
N ASP A 78 -7.78 7.34 -6.64
CA ASP A 78 -8.49 6.60 -7.70
C ASP A 78 -7.93 6.83 -9.11
N ASN A 79 -7.16 7.92 -9.32
CA ASN A 79 -6.54 8.24 -10.59
C ASN A 79 -5.18 7.55 -10.80
N ASN A 80 -4.73 6.72 -9.85
CA ASN A 80 -3.47 5.98 -9.94
C ASN A 80 -3.73 4.47 -9.82
N PRO A 81 -4.37 3.85 -10.82
CA PRO A 81 -4.68 2.42 -10.82
C PRO A 81 -3.41 1.57 -10.87
N TYR A 82 -3.54 0.30 -10.46
CA TYR A 82 -2.47 -0.68 -10.56
C TYR A 82 -2.07 -0.91 -12.03
N ASP A 83 -0.78 -0.80 -12.32
CA ASP A 83 -0.17 -1.07 -13.62
C ASP A 83 0.77 -2.28 -13.51
N GLN A 84 0.31 -3.42 -14.04
CA GLN A 84 1.04 -4.68 -14.01
C GLN A 84 2.39 -4.62 -14.74
N SER A 85 2.59 -3.69 -15.69
CA SER A 85 3.87 -3.58 -16.40
C SER A 85 5.02 -3.13 -15.49
N ARG A 86 4.70 -2.55 -14.32
CA ARG A 86 5.67 -1.93 -13.41
C ARG A 86 6.14 -2.84 -12.28
N GLY A 87 5.71 -4.10 -12.22
CA GLY A 87 6.25 -5.05 -11.25
C GLY A 87 5.61 -6.44 -11.28
N LEU A 88 6.43 -7.46 -11.03
CA LEU A 88 6.01 -8.85 -10.81
C LEU A 88 6.69 -9.35 -9.53
N LEU A 89 5.91 -9.58 -8.47
CA LEU A 89 6.36 -10.17 -7.21
C LEU A 89 5.77 -11.58 -7.04
N GLU A 90 5.70 -12.34 -8.13
CA GLU A 90 4.86 -13.54 -8.22
C GLU A 90 5.29 -14.68 -7.29
N ASN A 91 6.54 -14.73 -6.83
CA ASN A 91 7.04 -15.80 -5.96
C ASN A 91 6.89 -15.48 -4.46
N GLU A 92 7.10 -14.22 -4.06
CA GLU A 92 7.07 -13.81 -2.65
C GLU A 92 5.71 -13.22 -2.23
N TRP A 93 4.90 -12.79 -3.19
CA TRP A 93 3.59 -12.16 -2.97
C TRP A 93 2.47 -12.86 -3.76
N SER A 94 2.48 -14.21 -3.74
CA SER A 94 1.47 -15.00 -4.44
C SER A 94 0.11 -14.98 -3.72
N THR A 95 -0.98 -14.98 -4.48
CA THR A 95 -2.34 -15.11 -3.93
C THR A 95 -2.70 -16.56 -3.61
N LEU A 96 -3.54 -16.75 -2.59
CA LEU A 96 -4.15 -18.04 -2.23
C LEU A 96 -5.68 -18.02 -2.36
N ALA A 97 -6.23 -16.91 -2.87
CA ALA A 97 -7.67 -16.73 -3.10
C ALA A 97 -8.16 -17.57 -4.28
N CYS A 98 -9.43 -17.96 -4.24
CA CYS A 98 -10.10 -18.66 -5.32
C CYS A 98 -10.99 -17.72 -6.15
N PRO A 99 -11.10 -17.91 -7.48
CA PRO A 99 -10.47 -18.96 -8.27
C PRO A 99 -8.97 -18.72 -8.53
N ARG A 100 -8.26 -19.79 -8.90
CA ARG A 100 -6.84 -19.79 -9.25
C ARG A 100 -6.50 -18.66 -10.23
N ASN A 101 -5.54 -17.80 -9.85
CA ASN A 101 -5.08 -16.70 -10.68
C ASN A 101 -3.58 -16.39 -10.46
N ASN A 102 -3.06 -15.35 -11.11
CA ASN A 102 -1.63 -14.98 -11.11
C ASN A 102 -1.25 -13.91 -10.06
N GLY A 103 -2.12 -13.61 -9.09
CA GLY A 103 -1.88 -12.60 -8.06
C GLY A 103 -2.30 -11.17 -8.43
N THR A 104 -2.93 -10.97 -9.60
CA THR A 104 -3.45 -9.64 -10.01
C THR A 104 -4.90 -9.41 -9.58
N LYS A 105 -5.55 -10.44 -9.03
CA LYS A 105 -6.94 -10.42 -8.58
C LYS A 105 -7.04 -11.14 -7.23
N PHE A 106 -7.86 -10.58 -6.33
CA PHE A 106 -8.03 -11.04 -4.95
C PHE A 106 -9.50 -11.28 -4.65
#